data_AF-A0A4R0F3X6-F1
#
_entry.id   AF-A0A4R0F3X6-F1
#
_cell.length_a   1.000
_cell.length_b   1.000
_cell.length_c   1.000
_cell.angle_alpha   90.00
_cell.angle_beta   90.00
_cell.angle_gamma   90.00
#
_symmetry.space_group_name_H-M   'P 1'
#
loop_
_entity.id
_entity.type
_entity.pdbx_description
1 polymer ?
#
loop_
_entity_poly.entity_id
_entity_poly.type
_entity_poly.pdbx_seq_one_letter_code
_entity_poly.pdbx_strand_id
1 'polypeptide(L)'
;MHHVTEYVGADLSRIIEMAWEDRIPFEAIQREFGLNESAVIRLMRQNMKPGSFKLWRERVTGRKTKHLQLRSPDVIRAYCSRQYKRF
;
A
#
# COMPACT_ATOMS: atom_id res chain seq x y z
N MET A 1 13.71 27.37 -3.83
CA MET A 1 12.34 27.64 -4.33
C MET A 1 11.56 26.33 -4.24
N HIS A 2 10.82 26.11 -3.16
CA HIS A 2 9.93 24.96 -3.06
C HIS A 2 8.61 25.36 -3.73
N HIS A 3 8.41 24.90 -4.96
CA HIS A 3 7.12 25.01 -5.63
C HIS A 3 6.10 24.27 -4.75
N VAL A 4 5.27 25.05 -4.06
CA VAL A 4 4.05 24.56 -3.46
C VAL A 4 3.12 24.27 -4.63
N THR A 5 3.16 23.04 -5.13
CA THR A 5 2.24 22.59 -6.17
C THR A 5 0.85 22.59 -5.54
N GLU A 6 0.04 23.59 -5.87
CA GLU A 6 -1.40 23.52 -5.72
C GLU A 6 -1.87 22.34 -6.55
N TYR A 7 -2.16 21.22 -5.87
CA TYR A 7 -2.80 20.08 -6.50
C TYR A 7 -4.21 20.49 -6.89
N VAL A 8 -4.46 20.61 -8.20
CA VAL A 8 -5.82 20.76 -8.73
C VAL A 8 -6.60 19.51 -8.28
N GLY A 9 -7.87 19.65 -7.88
CA GLY A 9 -8.64 18.55 -7.30
C GLY A 9 -8.64 17.23 -8.13
N ALA A 10 -8.38 17.33 -9.43
CA ALA A 10 -8.16 16.20 -10.33
C ALA A 10 -6.91 15.37 -9.97
N ASP A 11 -5.77 16.01 -9.70
CA ASP A 11 -4.53 15.33 -9.33
C ASP A 11 -4.65 14.61 -7.98
N LEU A 12 -5.37 15.21 -7.03
CA LEU A 12 -5.63 14.59 -5.73
C LEU A 12 -6.48 13.33 -5.85
N SER A 13 -7.53 13.38 -6.69
CA SER A 13 -8.38 12.23 -6.98
C SER A 13 -7.57 11.11 -7.65
N ARG A 14 -6.69 11.48 -8.58
CA ARG A 14 -5.79 10.55 -9.26
C ARG A 14 -4.80 9.88 -8.31
N ILE A 15 -4.19 10.63 -7.38
CA ILE A 15 -3.30 10.07 -6.35
C ILE A 15 -4.06 9.08 -5.47
N ILE A 16 -5.29 9.40 -5.07
CA ILE A 16 -6.11 8.51 -4.24
C ILE A 16 -6.44 7.22 -4.99
N GLU A 17 -6.83 7.30 -6.26
CA GLU A 17 -7.04 6.12 -7.12
C GLU A 17 -5.77 5.27 -7.22
N MET A 18 -4.63 5.90 -7.53
CA MET A 18 -3.35 5.19 -7.66
C MET A 18 -2.90 4.55 -6.35
N ALA A 19 -3.08 5.24 -5.22
CA ALA A 19 -2.72 4.73 -3.91
C ALA A 19 -3.69 3.64 -3.42
N TRP A 20 -4.93 3.59 -3.93
CA TRP A 20 -5.88 2.52 -3.65
C TRP A 20 -5.59 1.25 -4.45
N GLU A 21 -4.94 1.38 -5.61
CA GLU A 21 -4.58 0.24 -6.46
C GLU A 21 -3.32 -0.47 -5.94
N ASP A 22 -3.50 -1.67 -5.39
CA ASP A 22 -2.43 -2.50 -4.77
C ASP A 22 -1.28 -2.86 -5.74
N ARG A 23 -1.47 -2.60 -7.05
CA ARG A 23 -0.49 -2.85 -8.11
C ARG A 23 0.46 -1.68 -8.37
N ILE A 24 0.15 -0.48 -7.86
CA ILE A 24 0.96 0.71 -8.12
C ILE A 24 1.92 0.91 -6.94
N PRO A 25 3.24 0.80 -7.15
CA PRO A 25 4.20 1.08 -6.09
C PRO A 25 4.20 2.58 -5.77
N PHE A 26 4.47 2.93 -4.51
CA PHE A 26 4.67 4.33 -4.11
C PHE A 26 5.74 5.05 -4.94
N GLU A 27 6.71 4.32 -5.50
CA GLU A 27 7.71 4.87 -6.42
C GLU A 27 7.10 5.43 -7.72
N ALA A 28 6.02 4.84 -8.24
CA ALA A 28 5.34 5.37 -9.42
C ALA A 28 4.67 6.71 -9.11
N ILE A 29 3.99 6.79 -7.96
CA ILE A 29 3.39 8.04 -7.46
C ILE A 29 4.47 9.09 -7.21
N GLN A 30 5.61 8.71 -6.64
CA GLN A 30 6.73 9.62 -6.45
C GLN A 30 7.30 10.15 -7.77
N ARG A 31 7.31 9.33 -8.84
CA ARG A 31 7.82 9.75 -10.15
C ARG A 31 6.86 10.67 -10.89
N GLU A 32 5.56 10.43 -10.84
CA GLU A 32 4.55 11.29 -11.49
C GLU A 32 4.28 12.58 -10.70
N PHE A 33 4.19 12.47 -9.37
CA PHE A 33 3.67 13.53 -8.49
C PHE A 33 4.72 14.11 -7.54
N GLY A 34 5.92 13.53 -7.48
CA GLY A 34 6.96 13.96 -6.53
C GLY A 34 6.63 13.62 -5.06
N LEU A 35 5.56 12.85 -4.82
CA LEU A 35 5.09 12.52 -3.47
C LEU A 35 5.77 11.25 -2.95
N ASN A 36 6.44 11.38 -1.81
CA ASN A 36 6.97 10.23 -1.09
C ASN A 36 5.86 9.42 -0.41
N GLU A 37 6.17 8.19 -0.02
CA GLU A 37 5.22 7.29 0.66
C GLU A 37 4.57 7.96 1.89
N SER A 38 5.35 8.68 2.70
CA SER A 38 4.83 9.39 3.87
C SER A 38 3.81 10.49 3.52
N ALA A 39 4.02 11.23 2.42
CA ALA A 39 3.11 12.26 1.95
C ALA A 39 1.80 11.63 1.44
N VAL A 40 1.88 10.52 0.70
CA VAL A 40 0.70 9.77 0.26
C VAL A 40 -0.07 9.22 1.46
N ILE A 41 0.61 8.65 2.46
CA ILE A 41 -0.05 8.16 3.69
C ILE A 41 -0.78 9.30 4.42
N ARG A 42 -0.16 10.47 4.54
CA ARG A 42 -0.79 11.65 5.17
C ARG A 42 -2.01 12.11 4.37
N LEU A 43 -1.92 12.12 3.05
CA LEU A 43 -3.00 12.50 2.14
C LEU A 43 -4.18 11.52 2.24
N MET A 44 -3.91 10.21 2.21
CA MET A 44 -4.92 9.16 2.38
C MET A 44 -5.61 9.27 3.75
N ARG A 45 -4.84 9.58 4.81
CA ARG A 45 -5.39 9.78 6.17
C ARG A 45 -6.33 10.97 6.27
N GLN A 46 -6.08 12.04 5.50
CA GLN A 46 -6.92 13.25 5.50
C GLN A 46 -8.19 13.07 4.64
N ASN A 47 -8.10 12.28 3.57
CA ASN A 47 -9.20 12.12 2.61
C ASN A 47 -10.14 10.95 2.92
N MET A 48 -9.75 10.04 3.82
CA MET A 48 -10.52 8.82 4.10
C MET A 48 -11.00 8.75 5.54
N LYS A 49 -12.11 8.04 5.74
CA LYS A 49 -12.57 7.67 7.07
C LYS A 49 -11.52 6.80 7.77
N PRO A 50 -11.34 6.92 9.09
CA PRO A 50 -10.31 6.19 9.83
C PRO A 50 -10.43 4.66 9.69
N GLY A 51 -11.65 4.13 9.55
CA GLY A 51 -11.88 2.70 9.27
C GLY A 51 -11.32 2.26 7.93
N SER A 52 -11.66 2.95 6.84
CA SER A 52 -11.13 2.67 5.49
C SER A 52 -9.60 2.83 5.43
N PHE A 53 -9.07 3.86 6.09
CA PHE A 53 -7.63 4.07 6.19
C PHE A 53 -6.94 2.91 6.89
N LYS A 54 -7.51 2.37 7.97
CA LYS A 54 -6.95 1.21 8.68
C LYS A 54 -6.87 -0.01 7.76
N LEU A 55 -7.94 -0.34 7.04
CA LEU A 55 -7.95 -1.44 6.08
C LEU A 55 -6.92 -1.24 4.96
N TRP A 56 -6.81 -0.02 4.44
CA TRP A 56 -5.81 0.32 3.43
C TRP A 56 -4.38 0.16 3.98
N ARG A 57 -4.11 0.64 5.20
CA ARG A 57 -2.82 0.45 5.90
C ARG A 57 -2.50 -1.02 6.12
N GLU A 58 -3.50 -1.83 6.44
CA GLU A 58 -3.32 -3.28 6.60
C GLU A 58 -2.95 -3.95 5.28
N ARG A 59 -3.48 -3.50 4.14
CA ARG A 59 -3.10 -3.98 2.80
C ARG A 59 -1.69 -3.53 2.39
N VAL A 60 -1.44 -2.23 2.50
CA VAL A 60 -0.17 -1.59 2.12
C VAL A 60 1.00 -2.09 2.94
N THR A 61 0.86 -2.18 4.26
CA THR A 61 1.92 -2.66 5.17
C THR A 61 1.89 -4.17 5.38
N GLY A 62 0.81 -4.85 4.98
CA GLY A 62 0.69 -6.31 5.04
C GLY A 62 1.73 -7.05 4.19
N ARG A 63 2.39 -6.35 3.25
CA ARG A 63 3.54 -6.87 2.49
C ARG A 63 4.84 -6.83 3.29
N LYS A 64 4.90 -7.53 4.43
CA LYS A 64 6.16 -7.86 5.12
C LYS A 64 7.03 -8.84 4.33
N THR A 65 6.52 -9.43 3.25
CA THR A 65 7.26 -10.28 2.31
C THR A 65 7.87 -9.51 1.12
N LYS A 66 8.00 -8.18 1.21
CA LYS A 66 8.79 -7.38 0.24
C LYS A 66 10.32 -7.49 0.45
N HIS A 67 10.78 -8.18 1.49
CA HIS A 67 12.18 -8.62 1.58
C HIS A 67 12.29 -10.06 1.10
N LEU A 68 12.91 -10.26 -0.08
CA LEU A 68 13.40 -11.56 -0.53
C LEU A 68 14.35 -12.22 0.50
N GLN A 69 14.89 -11.47 1.47
CA GLN A 69 15.89 -11.92 2.45
C GLN A 69 15.33 -12.74 3.63
N LEU A 70 14.02 -12.81 3.85
CA LEU A 70 13.44 -13.55 4.97
C LEU A 70 12.82 -14.91 4.57
N ARG A 71 13.02 -15.33 3.32
CA ARG A 71 12.50 -16.61 2.84
C ARG A 71 13.48 -17.73 3.24
N SER A 72 13.24 -18.35 4.40
CA SER A 72 13.95 -19.55 4.79
C SER A 72 13.62 -20.69 3.80
N PRO A 73 14.62 -21.44 3.27
CA PRO A 73 14.41 -22.53 2.32
C PRO A 73 13.61 -23.72 2.89
N ASP A 74 13.47 -23.81 4.22
CA ASP A 74 12.75 -24.88 4.93
C ASP A 74 11.23 -24.88 4.78
N VAL A 75 10.64 -23.85 4.16
CA VAL A 75 9.18 -23.80 3.95
C VAL A 75 8.79 -24.57 2.68
N ILE A 76 9.06 -25.87 2.67
CA ILE A 76 8.46 -26.85 1.74
C ILE A 76 7.11 -27.31 2.32
N ARG A 77 6.24 -26.37 2.70
CA ARG A 77 4.92 -26.73 3.24
C ARG A 77 3.85 -26.40 2.21
N ALA A 78 3.65 -27.35 1.30
CA ALA A 78 2.56 -27.33 0.32
C ALA A 78 1.16 -27.51 0.94
N TYR A 79 1.01 -27.55 2.28
CA TYR A 79 -0.26 -27.89 2.90
C TYR A 79 -0.51 -27.22 4.26
N CYS A 80 -1.76 -26.80 4.47
CA CYS A 80 -2.25 -26.19 5.70
C CYS A 80 -2.67 -27.27 6.70
N SER A 81 -2.17 -27.22 7.94
CA SER A 81 -2.41 -28.22 8.99
C SER A 81 -3.87 -28.41 9.41
N ARG A 82 -4.79 -27.54 8.97
CA ARG A 82 -6.22 -27.58 9.32
C ARG A 82 -7.11 -28.33 8.32
N GLN A 83 -6.55 -28.89 7.25
CA GLN A 83 -7.35 -29.43 6.14
C GLN A 83 -7.91 -30.84 6.39
N TYR A 84 -7.56 -31.53 7.48
CA TYR A 84 -8.19 -32.80 7.85
C TYR A 84 -8.93 -32.69 9.19
N LYS A 85 -10.26 -32.58 9.10
CA LYS A 85 -11.21 -33.35 9.93
C LYS A 85 -12.66 -33.04 9.53
N ARG A 86 -13.27 -34.01 8.85
CA ARG A 86 -14.70 -34.33 8.97
C ARG A 86 -14.88 -35.76 8.45
N PHE A 87 -14.76 -36.72 9.37
CA PHE A 87 -15.52 -37.97 9.31
C PHE A 87 -16.73 -37.75 10.21
#